data_AF-A0A969SXY0-F1
#
_entry.id   AF-A0A969SXY0-F1
#
_cell.length_a   1.000
_cell.length_b   1.000
_cell.length_c   1.000
_cell.angle_alpha   90.00
_cell.angle_beta   90.00
_cell.angle_gamma   90.00
#
_symmetry.space_group_name_H-M   'P 1'
#
loop_
_entity.id
_entity.type
_entity.pdbx_description
1 polymer ?
#
loop_
_entity_poly.entity_id
_entity_poly.type
_entity_poly.pdbx_seq_one_letter_code
_entity_poly.pdbx_strand_id
1 'polypeptide(L)'
;MKGWVGLGKRSLQIVIVLCASCSTLPKTLPEPPRRIQIQQDWQLQPGDQIGEYQIVAGLGDVSIDLAGRKVYAPFDGRVQPNVRDCVLFSSPDVPAYLFRMCGLQKPRFGTVDEGEPIGSGRYLHFATLRKLPEGTWTIVEPSRTILEKLLAP
;
A
#
# COMPACT_ATOMS: atom_id res chain seq x y z
N MET A 1 -76.03 -0.54 63.61
CA MET A 1 -77.02 -1.49 63.05
C MET A 1 -77.10 -1.27 61.54
N LYS A 2 -77.07 -2.36 60.75
CA LYS A 2 -77.56 -2.52 59.36
C LYS A 2 -76.93 -1.58 58.31
N GLY A 3 -76.12 -2.00 57.34
CA GLY A 3 -76.20 -3.22 56.53
C GLY A 3 -77.22 -3.01 55.41
N TRP A 4 -76.79 -2.76 54.17
CA TRP A 4 -77.10 -3.63 53.01
C TRP A 4 -76.42 -3.17 51.72
N VAL A 5 -76.18 -4.17 50.88
CA VAL A 5 -75.44 -4.26 49.63
C VAL A 5 -76.30 -3.79 48.45
N GLY A 6 -75.71 -3.02 47.54
CA GLY A 6 -76.22 -2.79 46.19
C GLY A 6 -75.26 -3.36 45.16
N LEU A 7 -75.59 -4.52 44.61
CA LEU A 7 -74.86 -5.24 43.57
C LEU A 7 -75.19 -4.62 42.20
N GLY A 8 -74.19 -4.19 41.42
CA GLY A 8 -74.45 -3.41 40.21
C GLY A 8 -73.32 -3.30 39.19
N LYS A 9 -72.91 -4.46 38.65
CA LYS A 9 -72.56 -4.71 37.23
C LYS A 9 -71.69 -3.71 36.44
N ARG A 10 -70.64 -4.31 35.85
CA ARG A 10 -69.99 -4.08 34.55
C ARG A 10 -68.64 -3.36 34.58
N SER A 11 -67.64 -4.23 34.65
CA SER A 11 -66.31 -4.10 34.08
C SER A 11 -66.31 -3.40 32.72
N LEU A 12 -65.50 -2.35 32.59
CA LEU A 12 -64.90 -1.96 31.32
C LEU A 12 -63.40 -1.81 31.59
N GLN A 13 -62.65 -2.87 31.28
CA GLN A 13 -61.20 -2.83 31.32
C GLN A 13 -60.70 -1.97 30.17
N ILE A 14 -60.07 -0.85 30.51
CA ILE A 14 -59.35 0.00 29.56
C ILE A 14 -58.02 -0.71 29.26
N VAL A 15 -57.92 -1.31 28.09
CA VAL A 15 -56.68 -1.88 27.56
C VAL A 15 -55.83 -0.73 27.03
N ILE A 16 -54.75 -0.41 27.74
CA ILE A 16 -53.73 0.55 27.33
C ILE A 16 -52.86 -0.14 26.27
N VAL A 17 -53.06 0.23 24.99
CA VAL A 17 -52.19 -0.18 23.90
C VAL A 17 -50.96 0.74 23.92
N LEU A 18 -49.89 0.27 24.57
CA LEU A 18 -48.56 0.86 24.47
C LEU A 18 -48.00 0.58 23.06
N CYS A 19 -48.12 1.55 22.16
CA CYS A 19 -47.37 1.56 20.91
C CYS A 19 -45.89 1.74 21.21
N ALA A 20 -45.18 0.62 21.39
CA ALA A 20 -43.73 0.56 21.38
C ALA A 20 -43.23 0.85 19.95
N SER A 21 -43.12 2.12 19.57
CA SER A 21 -42.36 2.54 18.40
C SER A 21 -40.88 2.38 18.69
N CYS A 22 -40.37 1.16 18.49
CA CYS A 22 -38.95 0.90 18.37
C CYS A 22 -38.49 1.43 17.01
N SER A 23 -37.99 2.67 16.99
CA SER A 23 -37.32 3.24 15.82
C SER A 23 -35.94 2.59 15.68
N THR A 24 -35.88 1.49 14.92
CA THR A 24 -34.63 0.95 14.38
C THR A 24 -34.11 1.92 13.33
N LEU A 25 -33.05 2.67 13.66
CA LEU A 25 -32.29 3.44 12.69
C LEU A 25 -31.85 2.50 11.54
N PRO A 26 -32.05 2.88 10.26
CA PRO A 26 -31.54 2.11 9.14
C PRO A 26 -30.03 1.99 9.27
N LYS A 27 -29.54 0.76 9.44
CA LYS A 27 -28.11 0.44 9.39
C LYS A 27 -27.64 0.69 7.97
N THR A 28 -27.04 1.85 7.71
CA THR A 28 -26.41 2.16 6.42
C THR A 28 -25.37 1.08 6.15
N LEU A 29 -25.62 0.25 5.14
CA LEU A 29 -24.65 -0.74 4.71
C LEU A 29 -23.42 0.02 4.19
N PRO A 30 -22.19 -0.41 4.53
CA PRO A 30 -20.99 0.19 3.94
C PRO A 30 -21.09 0.12 2.42
N GLU A 31 -20.93 1.25 1.74
CA GLU A 31 -20.89 1.27 0.28
C GLU A 31 -19.72 0.39 -0.18
N PRO A 32 -19.94 -0.60 -1.07
CA PRO A 32 -18.88 -1.46 -1.53
C PRO A 32 -17.81 -0.64 -2.27
N PRO A 33 -16.51 -0.96 -2.11
CA PRO A 33 -15.44 -0.20 -2.74
C PRO A 33 -15.59 -0.22 -4.27
N ARG A 34 -15.56 0.97 -4.87
CA ARG A 34 -15.56 1.12 -6.33
C ARG A 34 -14.26 0.57 -6.90
N ARG A 35 -14.35 -0.49 -7.71
CA ARG A 35 -13.22 -1.00 -8.49
C ARG A 35 -13.12 -0.23 -9.80
N ILE A 36 -12.06 0.53 -9.98
CA ILE A 36 -11.72 1.24 -11.21
C ILE A 36 -10.59 0.47 -11.89
N GLN A 37 -10.77 0.10 -13.16
CA GLN A 37 -9.67 -0.41 -13.99
C GLN A 37 -8.91 0.78 -14.57
N ILE A 38 -7.59 0.79 -14.36
CA ILE A 38 -6.71 1.85 -14.79
C ILE A 38 -5.77 1.26 -15.86
N GLN A 39 -5.86 1.75 -17.10
CA GLN A 39 -4.90 1.51 -18.18
C GLN A 39 -4.16 2.82 -18.43
N GLN A 40 -2.83 2.82 -18.31
CA GLN A 40 -2.05 4.05 -18.40
C GLN A 40 -0.77 3.85 -19.20
N ASP A 41 -0.57 4.76 -20.15
CA ASP A 41 0.68 5.00 -20.87
C ASP A 41 1.19 6.39 -20.41
N TRP A 42 2.19 6.39 -19.53
CA TRP A 42 2.63 7.63 -18.88
C TRP A 42 3.75 8.29 -19.65
N GLN A 43 3.51 9.53 -20.05
CA GLN A 43 4.50 10.36 -20.71
C GLN A 43 5.73 10.66 -19.83
N LEU A 44 5.55 10.74 -18.50
CA LEU A 44 6.62 11.10 -17.56
C LEU A 44 7.29 9.85 -16.99
N GLN A 45 8.61 9.80 -17.11
CA GLN A 45 9.48 8.72 -16.66
C GLN A 45 10.58 9.26 -15.73
N PRO A 46 11.10 8.44 -14.79
CA PRO A 46 12.31 8.77 -14.07
C PRO A 46 13.45 9.04 -15.05
N GLY A 47 14.10 10.20 -14.92
CA GLY A 47 15.06 10.67 -15.93
C GLY A 47 14.52 11.75 -16.86
N ASP A 48 13.23 12.06 -16.85
CA ASP A 48 12.70 13.19 -17.62
C ASP A 48 13.00 14.54 -16.94
N GLN A 49 12.83 15.63 -17.68
CA GLN A 49 13.02 17.01 -17.22
C GLN A 49 11.75 17.84 -17.44
N ILE A 50 11.36 18.63 -16.45
CA ILE A 50 10.29 19.63 -16.54
C ILE A 50 10.86 20.96 -16.03
N GLY A 51 11.17 21.87 -16.96
CA GLY A 51 11.97 23.06 -16.65
C GLY A 51 13.33 22.65 -16.05
N GLU A 52 13.69 23.23 -14.91
CA GLU A 52 14.93 22.91 -14.18
C GLU A 52 14.80 21.69 -13.25
N TYR A 53 13.61 21.11 -13.14
CA TYR A 53 13.34 20.00 -12.22
C TYR A 53 13.43 18.65 -12.93
N GLN A 54 13.87 17.65 -12.18
CA GLN A 54 14.02 16.28 -12.68
C GLN A 54 12.95 15.36 -12.08
N ILE A 55 12.39 14.50 -12.93
CA ILE A 55 11.51 13.42 -12.48
C ILE A 55 12.39 12.32 -11.90
N VAL A 56 12.18 12.01 -10.61
CA VAL A 56 12.95 11.02 -9.83
C VAL A 56 12.16 9.75 -9.51
N ALA A 57 10.86 9.76 -9.76
CA ALA A 57 9.96 8.63 -9.57
C ALA A 57 8.80 8.68 -10.58
N GLY A 58 8.32 7.51 -11.00
CA GLY A 58 7.22 7.36 -11.94
C GLY A 58 6.01 6.65 -11.33
N LEU A 59 4.95 6.49 -12.11
CA LEU A 59 3.84 5.65 -11.67
C LEU A 59 4.29 4.19 -11.59
N GLY A 60 4.05 3.56 -10.43
CA GLY A 60 4.47 2.21 -10.12
C GLY A 60 5.62 2.15 -9.10
N ASP A 61 6.23 3.29 -8.80
CA ASP A 61 7.21 3.40 -7.73
C ASP A 61 6.52 3.58 -6.37
N VAL A 62 7.06 2.94 -5.34
CA VAL A 62 6.73 3.23 -3.93
C VAL A 62 7.79 4.16 -3.38
N SER A 63 7.36 5.26 -2.76
CA SER A 63 8.26 6.23 -2.12
C SER A 63 8.30 5.99 -0.60
N ILE A 64 9.50 5.78 -0.07
CA ILE A 64 9.72 5.42 1.34
C ILE A 64 10.59 6.50 1.99
N ASP A 65 10.12 7.11 3.09
CA ASP A 65 10.96 7.98 3.91
C ASP A 65 11.92 7.13 4.75
N LEU A 66 13.20 7.21 4.40
CA LEU A 66 14.26 6.49 5.07
C LEU A 66 14.79 7.24 6.29
N ALA A 67 14.52 8.54 6.42
CA ALA A 67 15.10 9.40 7.44
C ALA A 67 16.65 9.33 7.53
N GLY A 68 17.33 9.15 6.40
CA GLY A 68 18.80 9.03 6.34
C GLY A 68 19.32 7.61 6.58
N ARG A 69 18.44 6.63 6.83
CA ARG A 69 18.84 5.23 7.10
C ARG A 69 19.33 4.51 5.86
N LYS A 70 19.99 3.38 6.11
CA LYS A 70 20.56 2.50 5.11
C LYS A 70 19.48 1.63 4.46
N VAL A 71 19.78 1.20 3.24
CA VAL A 71 19.06 0.17 2.48
C VAL A 71 20.03 -0.99 2.26
N TYR A 72 19.54 -2.21 2.37
CA TYR A 72 20.35 -3.43 2.42
C TYR A 72 20.01 -4.39 1.28
N ALA A 73 20.96 -5.22 0.86
CA ALA A 73 20.70 -6.21 -0.17
C ALA A 73 19.75 -7.30 0.36
N PRO A 74 18.61 -7.54 -0.29
CA PRO A 74 17.64 -8.55 0.17
C PRO A 74 18.06 -10.00 -0.14
N PHE A 75 19.11 -10.16 -0.95
CA PHE A 75 19.72 -11.40 -1.41
C PHE A 75 21.19 -11.12 -1.78
N ASP A 76 21.96 -12.17 -2.03
CA ASP A 76 23.22 -12.05 -2.76
C ASP A 76 22.92 -11.55 -4.18
N GLY A 77 23.71 -10.60 -4.67
CA GLY A 77 23.39 -9.98 -5.94
C GLY A 77 24.38 -8.94 -6.43
N ARG A 78 23.92 -8.14 -7.38
CA ARG A 78 24.73 -7.11 -8.03
C ARG A 78 23.96 -5.81 -8.13
N VAL A 79 24.61 -4.74 -7.67
CA VAL A 79 24.17 -3.35 -7.81
C VAL A 79 24.86 -2.72 -9.01
N GLN A 80 24.09 -2.13 -9.91
CA GLN A 80 24.56 -1.51 -11.14
C GLN A 80 23.99 -0.08 -11.27
N PRO A 81 24.71 0.85 -11.89
CA PRO A 81 24.15 2.16 -12.21
C PRO A 81 22.97 2.01 -13.16
N ASN A 82 21.95 2.84 -12.97
CA ASN A 82 20.84 3.03 -13.89
C ASN A 82 20.76 4.50 -14.29
N VAL A 83 19.74 4.88 -15.05
CA VAL A 83 19.49 6.28 -15.43
C VAL A 83 19.56 7.21 -14.20
N ARG A 84 20.46 8.20 -14.27
CA ARG A 84 20.71 9.24 -13.24
C ARG A 84 21.13 8.69 -11.86
N ASP A 85 20.39 9.04 -10.81
CA ASP A 85 20.65 8.70 -9.40
C ASP A 85 20.04 7.34 -9.00
N CYS A 86 19.45 6.64 -9.97
CA CYS A 86 18.92 5.32 -9.76
C CYS A 86 20.01 4.25 -9.86
N VAL A 87 19.84 3.18 -9.11
CA VAL A 87 20.58 1.93 -9.27
C VAL A 87 19.62 0.78 -9.56
N LEU A 88 20.13 -0.25 -10.22
CA LEU A 88 19.46 -1.54 -10.39
C LEU A 88 20.14 -2.57 -9.51
N PHE A 89 19.35 -3.31 -8.75
CA PHE A 89 19.76 -4.53 -8.09
C PHE A 89 19.20 -5.74 -8.84
N SER A 90 20.05 -6.74 -9.03
CA SER A 90 19.72 -8.04 -9.62
C SER A 90 20.27 -9.15 -8.73
N SER A 91 19.59 -10.29 -8.71
CA SER A 91 20.03 -11.46 -7.94
C SER A 91 19.73 -12.76 -8.70
N PRO A 92 20.63 -13.76 -8.64
CA PRO A 92 20.35 -15.09 -9.18
C PRO A 92 19.22 -15.82 -8.45
N ASP A 93 18.86 -15.41 -7.23
CA ASP A 93 17.79 -16.02 -6.44
C ASP A 93 16.40 -15.65 -6.99
N VAL A 94 16.30 -14.49 -7.65
CA VAL A 94 15.09 -13.97 -8.27
C VAL A 94 15.38 -13.47 -9.70
N PRO A 95 15.81 -14.36 -10.61
CA PRO A 95 16.45 -13.99 -11.87
C PRO A 95 15.50 -13.31 -12.88
N ALA A 96 14.19 -13.44 -12.67
CA ALA A 96 13.16 -12.78 -13.46
C ALA A 96 12.82 -11.37 -12.96
N TYR A 97 13.51 -10.87 -11.93
CA TYR A 97 13.21 -9.59 -11.30
C TYR A 97 14.42 -8.64 -11.25
N LEU A 98 14.16 -7.35 -11.36
CA LEU A 98 15.09 -6.28 -11.03
C LEU A 98 14.44 -5.33 -10.03
N PHE A 99 15.26 -4.77 -9.14
CA PHE A 99 14.82 -3.74 -8.21
C PHE A 99 15.49 -2.42 -8.56
N ARG A 100 14.69 -1.44 -8.97
CA ARG A 100 15.16 -0.07 -9.22
C ARG A 100 15.04 0.73 -7.93
N MET A 101 16.14 1.38 -7.55
CA MET A 101 16.25 2.18 -6.34
C MET A 101 16.80 3.55 -6.68
N CYS A 102 16.00 4.60 -6.56
CA CYS A 102 16.41 5.99 -6.78
C CYS A 102 16.42 6.78 -5.46
N GLY A 103 17.23 7.83 -5.37
CA GLY A 103 17.40 8.63 -4.15
C GLY A 103 18.47 8.09 -3.17
N LEU A 104 19.22 7.06 -3.54
CA LEU A 104 20.34 6.56 -2.74
C LEU A 104 21.56 7.47 -2.85
N GLN A 105 22.11 7.85 -1.71
CA GLN A 105 23.39 8.52 -1.55
C GLN A 105 24.50 7.47 -1.39
N LYS A 106 25.62 7.71 -2.10
CA LYS A 106 26.82 6.85 -2.07
C LYS A 106 26.51 5.35 -2.27
N PRO A 107 25.82 4.98 -3.37
CA PRO A 107 25.52 3.57 -3.64
C PRO A 107 26.80 2.75 -3.77
N ARG A 108 26.80 1.55 -3.17
CA ARG A 108 27.84 0.54 -3.33
C ARG A 108 27.56 -0.26 -4.60
N PHE A 109 28.36 -0.02 -5.64
CA PHE A 109 28.26 -0.74 -6.90
C PHE A 109 29.04 -2.05 -6.88
N GLY A 110 28.62 -3.01 -7.71
CA GLY A 110 29.25 -4.32 -7.83
C GLY A 110 28.49 -5.41 -7.09
N THR A 111 29.18 -6.49 -6.76
CA THR A 111 28.62 -7.61 -5.99
C THR A 111 28.40 -7.20 -4.54
N VAL A 112 27.29 -7.62 -3.97
CA VAL A 112 26.92 -7.45 -2.56
C VAL A 112 26.31 -8.74 -2.04
N ASP A 113 26.59 -9.07 -0.79
CA ASP A 113 26.00 -10.23 -0.11
C ASP A 113 24.69 -9.81 0.58
N GLU A 114 23.80 -10.77 0.86
CA GLU A 114 22.57 -10.54 1.61
C GLU A 114 22.84 -9.81 2.94
N GLY A 115 22.03 -8.78 3.22
CA GLY A 115 22.18 -7.95 4.43
C GLY A 115 23.30 -6.92 4.35
N GLU A 116 24.11 -6.88 3.29
CA GLU A 116 25.09 -5.80 3.11
C GLU A 116 24.39 -4.47 2.73
N PRO A 117 24.90 -3.32 3.22
CA PRO A 117 24.33 -2.03 2.86
C PRO A 117 24.64 -1.68 1.40
N ILE A 118 23.58 -1.37 0.65
CA ILE A 118 23.64 -0.87 -0.73
C ILE A 118 23.83 0.65 -0.75
N GLY A 119 23.24 1.38 0.20
CA GLY A 119 23.33 2.83 0.27
C GLY A 119 22.48 3.40 1.40
N SER A 120 22.30 4.71 1.42
CA SER A 120 21.44 5.42 2.38
C SER A 120 20.77 6.62 1.73
N GLY A 121 19.64 7.11 2.23
CA GLY A 121 19.01 8.28 1.62
C GLY A 121 17.97 8.93 2.53
N ARG A 122 17.42 10.07 2.10
CA ARG A 122 16.24 10.66 2.75
C ARG A 122 14.97 9.97 2.27
N TYR A 123 14.83 9.80 0.96
CA TYR A 123 13.76 9.06 0.34
C TYR A 123 14.35 7.95 -0.53
N LEU A 124 13.64 6.82 -0.59
CA LEU A 124 13.87 5.77 -1.57
C LEU A 124 12.65 5.69 -2.48
N HIS A 125 12.87 5.85 -3.78
CA HIS A 125 11.87 5.50 -4.79
C HIS A 125 12.18 4.09 -5.28
N PHE A 126 11.30 3.15 -4.97
CA PHE A 126 11.49 1.73 -5.22
C PHE A 126 10.52 1.21 -6.27
N ALA A 127 11.04 0.53 -7.29
CA ALA A 127 10.23 -0.17 -8.28
C ALA A 127 10.67 -1.62 -8.43
N THR A 128 9.72 -2.53 -8.57
CA THR A 128 9.98 -3.91 -8.99
C THR A 128 9.69 -4.05 -10.48
N LEU A 129 10.68 -4.54 -11.22
CA LEU A 129 10.57 -4.86 -12.63
C LEU A 129 10.56 -6.37 -12.78
N ARG A 130 9.62 -6.89 -13.57
CA ARG A 130 9.56 -8.31 -13.93
C ARG A 130 9.88 -8.48 -15.40
N LYS A 131 10.72 -9.46 -15.73
CA LYS A 131 11.02 -9.87 -17.09
C LYS A 131 9.85 -10.65 -17.68
N LEU A 132 9.39 -10.26 -18.86
CA LEU A 132 8.41 -10.98 -19.64
C LEU A 132 9.09 -12.05 -20.53
N PRO A 133 8.38 -13.09 -21.00
CA PRO A 133 8.95 -14.14 -21.84
C PRO A 133 9.67 -13.63 -23.10
N GLU A 134 9.18 -12.55 -23.68
CA GLU A 134 9.74 -11.86 -24.85
C GLU A 134 10.99 -11.01 -24.52
N GLY A 135 11.41 -10.95 -23.26
CA GLY A 135 12.63 -10.29 -22.81
C GLY A 135 12.48 -8.82 -22.42
N THR A 136 11.29 -8.25 -22.54
CA THR A 136 10.95 -6.90 -22.07
C THR A 136 10.75 -6.89 -20.55
N TRP A 137 10.80 -5.70 -19.95
CA TRP A 137 10.58 -5.51 -18.51
C TRP A 137 9.31 -4.72 -18.28
N THR A 138 8.53 -5.11 -17.27
CA THR A 138 7.32 -4.38 -16.85
C THR A 138 7.36 -4.10 -15.35
N ILE A 139 6.79 -2.98 -14.93
CA ILE A 139 6.65 -2.66 -13.50
C ILE A 139 5.55 -3.55 -12.93
N VAL A 140 5.85 -4.16 -11.78
CA VAL A 140 4.90 -4.95 -10.99
C VAL A 140 4.90 -4.46 -9.55
N GLU A 141 3.85 -4.80 -8.80
CA GLU A 141 3.75 -4.45 -7.40
C GLU A 141 4.96 -4.97 -6.60
N PRO A 142 5.62 -4.11 -5.80
CA PRO A 142 6.67 -4.52 -4.88
C PRO A 142 6.18 -5.53 -3.85
N SER A 143 6.96 -6.60 -3.64
CA SER A 143 6.68 -7.53 -2.56
C SER A 143 6.99 -6.90 -1.20
N ARG A 144 6.04 -6.99 -0.27
CA ARG A 144 6.22 -6.58 1.13
C ARG A 144 7.43 -7.24 1.78
N THR A 145 7.62 -8.54 1.59
CA THR A 145 8.72 -9.28 2.23
C THR A 145 10.09 -8.83 1.71
N ILE A 146 10.17 -8.43 0.44
CA ILE A 146 11.39 -7.87 -0.15
C ILE A 146 11.69 -6.48 0.44
N LEU A 147 10.67 -5.64 0.56
CA LEU A 147 10.80 -4.32 1.19
C LEU A 147 11.23 -4.43 2.66
N GLU A 148 10.68 -5.40 3.41
CA GLU A 148 11.08 -5.63 4.80
C GLU A 148 12.58 -5.94 4.87
N LYS A 149 13.11 -6.87 4.06
CA LYS A 149 14.55 -7.16 3.98
C LYS A 149 15.40 -5.95 3.56
N LEU A 150 14.93 -5.16 2.59
CA LEU A 150 15.63 -3.95 2.12
C LEU A 150 15.78 -2.89 3.21
N LEU A 151 14.81 -2.78 4.11
CA LEU A 151 14.71 -1.69 5.09
C LEU A 151 15.19 -2.07 6.50
N ALA A 152 15.11 -3.35 6.84
CA ALA A 152 15.50 -3.92 8.12
C ALA A 152 15.93 -5.39 7.95
N PRO A 153 17.22 -5.65 7.67
CA PRO A 153 17.75 -7.00 7.46
C PRO A 153 17.68 -7.85 8.73
#